data_AF-A0ABD2WMU2-F1
#
_entry.id   AF-A0ABD2WMU2-F1
#
_cell.length_a   1.000
_cell.length_b   1.000
_cell.length_c   1.000
_cell.angle_alpha   90.00
_cell.angle_beta   90.00
_cell.angle_gamma   90.00
#
_symmetry.space_group_name_H-M   'P 1'
#
loop_
_entity.id
_entity.type
_entity.pdbx_description
1 polymer ?
#
loop_
_entity_poly.entity_id
_entity_poly.type
_entity_poly.pdbx_seq_one_letter_code
_entity_poly.pdbx_strand_id
1 'polypeptide(L)'
;MSGKFESIEEFYDQPFFSLNKFTFRMSGWWPFQETKKRQMIWSFVWFCIVTVVVPEVIYLIQIIKDLTKVIECFMALTITYAAFTMAFNAWHNNDSVKKILEHIHANWEDLRDEQELRIFSERAAVSRLLNVFYAAMVFYNIVIHTVSPLIPPAVDWFVSGNWSRPEKNLLEVEYLVLDPDEYYTLIYVHGAQAGFLVVFVIITCDTFFMTITQHSCGMFMLLG
;
A
#
# COMPACT_ATOMS: atom_id res chain seq x y z
N MET A 1 -14.04 30.62 20.08
CA MET A 1 -14.29 30.67 18.62
C MET A 1 -14.33 29.23 18.16
N SER A 2 -15.46 28.73 17.64
CA SER A 2 -15.44 27.42 16.99
C SER A 2 -14.59 27.55 15.73
N GLY A 3 -13.66 26.63 15.51
CA GLY A 3 -12.92 26.54 14.26
C GLY A 3 -13.86 26.32 13.08
N LYS A 4 -13.33 26.35 11.85
CA LYS A 4 -14.12 26.06 10.65
C LYS A 4 -14.65 24.62 10.61
N PHE A 5 -14.04 23.73 11.40
CA PHE A 5 -14.41 22.33 11.55
C PHE A 5 -14.71 22.05 13.02
N GLU A 6 -15.68 21.18 13.30
CA GLU A 6 -16.00 20.80 14.68
C GLU A 6 -14.93 19.86 15.26
N SER A 7 -14.23 19.12 14.40
CA SER A 7 -13.11 18.26 14.79
C SER A 7 -12.14 17.95 13.64
N ILE A 8 -10.91 17.55 13.99
CA ILE A 8 -9.92 17.06 13.02
C ILE A 8 -10.41 15.83 12.24
N GLU A 9 -11.23 14.99 12.88
CA GLU A 9 -11.81 13.81 12.22
C GLU A 9 -12.74 14.23 11.08
N GLU A 10 -13.62 15.20 11.32
CA GLU A 10 -14.56 15.74 10.31
C GLU A 10 -13.82 16.38 9.13
N PHE A 11 -12.75 17.14 9.40
CA PHE A 11 -11.92 17.73 8.35
C PHE A 11 -11.38 16.66 7.38
N TYR A 12 -10.91 15.53 7.90
CA TYR A 12 -10.38 14.44 7.08
C TYR A 12 -11.47 13.57 6.42
N ASP A 13 -12.75 13.73 6.79
CA ASP A 13 -13.88 13.09 6.09
C ASP A 13 -14.25 13.80 4.78
N GLN A 14 -13.67 14.99 4.53
CA GLN A 14 -13.88 15.70 3.27
C GLN A 14 -13.45 14.87 2.05
N PRO A 15 -14.07 15.10 0.88
CA PRO A 15 -13.77 14.33 -0.33
C PRO A 15 -12.29 14.35 -0.72
N PHE A 16 -11.55 15.41 -0.40
CA PHE A 16 -10.13 15.54 -0.70
C PHE A 16 -9.25 14.54 0.05
N PHE A 17 -9.55 14.26 1.32
CA PHE A 17 -8.69 13.45 2.19
C PHE A 17 -9.29 12.11 2.59
N SER A 18 -10.59 11.89 2.32
CA SER A 18 -11.32 10.67 2.69
C SER A 18 -10.64 9.37 2.24
N LEU A 19 -10.03 9.35 1.04
CA LEU A 19 -9.29 8.18 0.54
C LEU A 19 -8.07 7.89 1.41
N ASN A 20 -7.24 8.90 1.71
CA ASN A 20 -6.07 8.76 2.57
C ASN A 20 -6.47 8.37 3.99
N LYS A 21 -7.54 8.96 4.54
CA LYS A 21 -8.07 8.60 5.85
C LYS A 21 -8.52 7.14 5.89
N PHE A 22 -9.22 6.69 4.85
CA PHE A 22 -9.67 5.31 4.72
C PHE A 22 -8.50 4.33 4.68
N THR A 23 -7.50 4.56 3.81
CA THR A 23 -6.32 3.68 3.72
C THR A 23 -5.53 3.66 5.03
N PHE A 24 -5.38 4.81 5.69
CA PHE A 24 -4.71 4.93 6.99
C PHE A 24 -5.41 4.15 8.11
N ARG A 25 -6.75 4.17 8.14
CA ARG A 25 -7.51 3.41 9.14
C ARG A 25 -7.37 1.91 8.93
N MET A 26 -7.42 1.47 7.67
CA MET A 26 -7.29 0.07 7.29
C MET A 26 -5.88 -0.49 7.54
N SER A 27 -4.84 0.32 7.35
CA SER A 27 -3.44 -0.08 7.59
C SER A 27 -2.98 0.05 9.04
N GLY A 28 -3.81 0.64 9.92
CA GLY A 28 -3.42 0.94 11.29
C GLY A 28 -2.60 2.24 11.43
N TRP A 29 -2.39 2.99 10.35
CA TRP A 29 -1.55 4.19 10.37
C TRP A 29 -2.26 5.41 10.93
N TRP A 30 -3.60 5.42 10.94
CA TRP A 30 -4.40 6.53 11.47
C TRP A 30 -4.04 6.77 12.95
N PRO A 31 -3.47 7.93 13.32
CA PRO A 31 -3.00 8.15 14.68
C PRO A 31 -4.14 8.46 15.66
N PHE A 32 -5.29 8.91 15.16
CA PHE A 32 -6.47 9.27 15.97
C PHE A 32 -7.43 8.08 16.22
N GLN A 33 -7.13 6.87 15.73
CA GLN A 33 -7.91 5.68 16.06
C GLN A 33 -7.53 5.11 17.43
N GLU A 34 -8.40 4.26 17.99
CA GLU A 34 -8.13 3.57 19.24
C GLU A 34 -6.80 2.78 19.20
N THR A 35 -5.94 3.01 20.20
CA THR A 35 -4.60 2.41 20.29
C THR A 35 -4.63 0.88 20.22
N LYS A 36 -5.61 0.23 20.87
CA LYS A 36 -5.75 -1.24 20.84
C LYS A 36 -6.05 -1.76 19.43
N LYS A 37 -6.99 -1.12 18.73
CA LYS A 37 -7.33 -1.45 17.34
C LYS A 37 -6.12 -1.28 16.43
N ARG A 38 -5.40 -0.17 16.58
CA ARG A 38 -4.16 0.09 15.84
C ARG A 38 -3.11 -1.00 16.05
N GLN A 39 -2.83 -1.33 17.31
CA GLN A 39 -1.86 -2.37 17.65
C GLN A 39 -2.24 -3.72 17.06
N MET A 40 -3.53 -4.10 17.11
CA MET A 40 -4.03 -5.33 16.49
C MET A 40 -3.79 -5.35 14.97
N ILE A 41 -4.09 -4.25 14.27
CA ILE A 41 -3.85 -4.16 12.82
C ILE A 41 -2.36 -4.28 12.52
N TRP A 42 -1.50 -3.57 13.25
CA TRP A 42 -0.05 -3.65 13.06
C TRP A 42 0.50 -5.05 13.32
N SER A 43 0.06 -5.73 14.38
CA SER A 43 0.44 -7.12 14.63
C SER A 43 0.06 -8.04 13.46
N PHE A 44 -1.13 -7.85 12.90
CA PHE A 44 -1.59 -8.63 11.74
C PHE A 44 -0.75 -8.34 10.48
N VAL A 45 -0.51 -7.07 10.16
CA VAL A 45 0.32 -6.65 9.02
C VAL A 45 1.74 -7.22 9.15
N TRP A 46 2.35 -7.09 10.33
CA TRP A 46 3.68 -7.62 10.60
C TRP A 46 3.77 -9.13 10.46
N PHE A 47 2.78 -9.84 11.00
CA PHE A 47 2.69 -11.29 10.85
C PHE A 47 2.65 -11.70 9.37
N CYS A 48 1.80 -11.06 8.58
CA CYS A 48 1.70 -11.33 7.14
C CYS A 48 3.01 -11.04 6.39
N ILE A 49 3.66 -9.88 6.65
CA ILE A 49 4.93 -9.53 6.00
C ILE A 49 6.01 -10.57 6.33
N VAL A 50 6.14 -10.97 7.60
CA VAL A 50 7.14 -11.97 8.02
C VAL A 50 6.92 -13.32 7.34
N THR A 51 5.66 -13.73 7.15
CA THR A 51 5.33 -15.01 6.47
C THR A 51 5.76 -15.06 5.00
N VAL A 52 6.14 -13.93 4.41
CA VAL A 52 6.52 -13.79 2.99
C VAL A 52 8.01 -13.51 2.84
N VAL A 53 8.54 -12.57 3.63
CA VAL A 53 9.96 -12.18 3.59
C VAL A 53 10.88 -13.36 3.91
N VAL A 54 10.51 -14.20 4.88
CA VAL A 54 11.34 -15.35 5.27
C VAL A 54 11.49 -16.37 4.13
N PRO A 55 10.39 -16.87 3.51
CA PRO A 55 10.46 -17.71 2.31
C PRO A 55 11.19 -17.06 1.12
N GLU A 56 10.98 -15.77 0.86
CA GLU A 56 11.68 -15.05 -0.22
C GLU A 56 13.20 -15.04 -0.03
N VAL A 57 13.67 -14.75 1.19
CA VAL A 57 15.11 -14.72 1.50
C VAL A 57 15.71 -16.12 1.41
N ILE A 58 15.02 -17.15 1.88
CA ILE A 58 15.46 -18.54 1.77
C ILE A 58 15.59 -18.95 0.30
N TYR A 59 14.57 -18.66 -0.50
CA TYR A 59 14.57 -18.96 -1.93
C TYR A 59 15.75 -18.28 -2.64
N LEU A 60 15.97 -16.98 -2.39
CA LEU A 60 17.08 -16.23 -2.96
C LEU A 60 18.45 -16.88 -2.68
N ILE A 61 18.65 -17.41 -1.47
CA ILE A 61 19.89 -18.11 -1.09
C ILE A 61 20.06 -19.40 -1.91
N GLN A 62 18.98 -20.14 -2.17
CA GLN A 62 19.02 -21.38 -2.95
C GLN A 62 19.32 -21.12 -4.43
N ILE A 63 18.72 -20.08 -5.01
CA ILE A 63 18.86 -19.77 -6.44
C ILE A 63 20.06 -18.88 -6.76
N ILE A 64 20.90 -18.51 -5.79
CA ILE A 64 21.97 -17.51 -5.93
C ILE A 64 22.95 -17.76 -7.09
N LYS A 65 23.04 -19.00 -7.58
CA LYS A 65 23.90 -19.40 -8.70
C LYS A 65 23.26 -19.19 -10.07
N ASP A 66 21.94 -19.01 -10.15
CA ASP A 66 21.17 -18.77 -11.37
C ASP A 66 20.82 -17.28 -11.47
N LEU A 67 21.69 -16.52 -12.16
CA LEU A 67 21.57 -15.06 -12.26
C LEU A 67 20.22 -14.61 -12.86
N THR A 68 19.63 -15.39 -13.76
CA THR A 68 18.35 -15.03 -14.39
C THR A 68 17.23 -15.07 -13.37
N LYS A 69 17.15 -16.15 -12.58
CA LYS A 69 16.14 -16.27 -11.51
C LYS A 69 16.39 -15.28 -10.37
N VAL A 70 17.65 -15.01 -10.06
CA VAL A 70 18.03 -14.03 -9.02
C VAL A 70 17.51 -12.64 -9.37
N ILE A 71 17.61 -12.20 -10.63
CA ILE A 71 17.13 -10.89 -11.04
C ILE A 71 15.61 -10.77 -10.83
N GLU A 72 14.84 -11.78 -11.24
CA GLU A 72 13.39 -11.80 -11.07
C GLU A 72 12.99 -11.78 -9.58
N CYS A 73 13.63 -12.63 -8.76
CA CYS A 73 13.39 -12.68 -7.32
C CYS A 73 13.82 -11.40 -6.59
N PHE A 74 14.91 -10.77 -7.02
CA PHE A 74 15.43 -9.56 -6.41
C PHE A 74 14.48 -8.36 -6.58
N MET A 75 13.79 -8.27 -7.73
CA MET A 75 12.76 -7.24 -7.94
C MET A 75 11.60 -7.39 -6.96
N ALA A 76 11.09 -8.61 -6.80
CA ALA A 76 10.03 -8.90 -5.83
C ALA A 76 10.47 -8.58 -4.39
N LEU A 77 11.67 -9.05 -4.01
CA LEU A 77 12.24 -8.79 -2.68
C LEU A 77 12.39 -7.28 -2.42
N THR A 78 12.77 -6.49 -3.43
CA THR A 78 12.92 -5.04 -3.29
C THR A 78 11.59 -4.38 -2.98
N ILE A 79 10.50 -4.81 -3.62
CA ILE A 79 9.14 -4.30 -3.37
C ILE A 79 8.68 -4.71 -1.96
N THR A 80 8.86 -5.98 -1.59
CA THR A 80 8.50 -6.48 -0.25
C THR A 80 9.29 -5.76 0.84
N TYR A 81 10.59 -5.52 0.62
CA TYR A 81 11.44 -4.75 1.55
C TYR A 81 11.04 -3.28 1.64
N ALA A 82 10.66 -2.65 0.51
CA ALA A 82 10.11 -1.29 0.54
C ALA A 82 8.84 -1.22 1.39
N ALA A 83 7.90 -2.15 1.23
CA ALA A 83 6.70 -2.20 2.06
C ALA A 83 7.02 -2.47 3.54
N PHE A 84 7.99 -3.35 3.84
CA PHE A 84 8.48 -3.58 5.20
C PHE A 84 8.98 -2.26 5.84
N THR A 85 9.83 -1.52 5.13
CA THR A 85 10.39 -0.26 5.66
C THR A 85 9.33 0.82 5.81
N MET A 86 8.37 0.91 4.90
CA MET A 86 7.21 1.82 5.00
C MET A 86 6.33 1.49 6.21
N ALA A 87 5.99 0.21 6.41
CA ALA A 87 5.21 -0.25 7.55
C ALA A 87 5.94 0.00 8.88
N PHE A 88 7.24 -0.27 8.93
CA PHE A 88 8.10 0.03 10.09
C PHE A 88 8.15 1.51 10.39
N ASN A 89 8.36 2.34 9.37
CA ASN A 89 8.41 3.78 9.51
C ASN A 89 7.08 4.32 10.08
N ALA A 90 5.94 3.86 9.57
CA ALA A 90 4.64 4.29 10.06
C ALA A 90 4.35 3.82 11.49
N TRP A 91 4.84 2.64 11.87
CA TRP A 91 4.76 2.12 13.24
C TRP A 91 5.62 2.96 14.21
N HIS A 92 6.89 3.18 13.85
CA HIS A 92 7.86 3.86 14.71
C HIS A 92 7.62 5.37 14.80
N ASN A 93 7.32 6.02 13.67
CA ASN A 93 7.15 7.46 13.55
C ASN A 93 5.68 7.90 13.55
N ASN A 94 4.79 7.14 14.20
CA ASN A 94 3.35 7.44 14.22
C ASN A 94 3.04 8.81 14.83
N ASP A 95 3.80 9.25 15.84
CA ASP A 95 3.67 10.58 16.43
C ASP A 95 4.05 11.69 15.44
N SER A 96 5.02 11.45 14.58
CA SER A 96 5.40 12.40 13.51
C SER A 96 4.29 12.48 12.45
N VAL A 97 3.69 11.34 12.08
CA VAL A 97 2.52 11.31 11.19
C VAL A 97 1.36 12.09 11.81
N LYS A 98 1.11 11.93 13.11
CA LYS A 98 0.09 12.69 13.84
C LYS A 98 0.33 14.19 13.75
N LYS A 99 1.54 14.66 14.04
CA LYS A 99 1.91 16.08 13.97
C LYS A 99 1.71 16.65 12.56
N ILE A 100 2.07 15.88 11.52
CA ILE A 100 1.86 16.31 10.13
C ILE A 100 0.37 16.51 9.85
N LEU A 101 -0.49 15.58 10.28
CA LEU A 101 -1.93 15.69 10.08
C LEU A 101 -2.51 16.88 10.87
N GLU A 102 -2.07 17.08 12.11
CA GLU A 102 -2.47 18.25 12.92
C GLU A 102 -2.03 19.57 12.28
N HIS A 103 -0.83 19.64 11.70
CA HIS A 103 -0.37 20.83 10.98
C HIS A 103 -1.14 21.08 9.69
N ILE A 104 -1.49 20.04 8.93
CA ILE A 104 -2.36 20.20 7.75
C ILE A 104 -3.69 20.79 8.22
N HIS A 105 -4.35 20.20 9.22
CA HIS A 105 -5.59 20.72 9.77
C HIS A 105 -5.49 22.20 10.21
N ALA A 106 -4.47 22.52 11.02
CA ALA A 106 -4.26 23.88 11.52
C ALA A 106 -4.06 24.91 10.40
N ASN A 107 -3.29 24.56 9.36
CA ASN A 107 -3.11 25.44 8.19
C ASN A 107 -4.44 25.71 7.47
N TRP A 108 -5.32 24.71 7.36
CA TRP A 108 -6.64 24.88 6.75
C TRP A 108 -7.59 25.72 7.60
N GLU A 109 -7.48 25.64 8.93
CA GLU A 109 -8.26 26.50 9.83
C GLU A 109 -7.83 27.96 9.79
N ASP A 110 -6.53 28.25 9.63
CA ASP A 110 -6.01 29.63 9.61
C ASP A 110 -6.25 30.38 8.29
N LEU A 111 -6.65 29.70 7.20
CA LEU A 111 -7.01 30.36 5.94
C LEU A 111 -8.12 31.39 6.21
N ARG A 112 -8.04 32.60 5.65
CA ARG A 112 -9.03 33.67 5.89
C ARG A 112 -9.75 34.07 4.62
N ASP A 113 -9.02 34.13 3.51
CA ASP A 113 -9.53 34.68 2.27
C ASP A 113 -10.08 33.60 1.34
N GLU A 114 -11.07 33.95 0.52
CA GLU A 114 -11.63 33.03 -0.49
C GLU A 114 -10.56 32.59 -1.50
N GLN A 115 -9.60 33.47 -1.82
CA GLN A 115 -8.49 33.15 -2.71
C GLN A 115 -7.57 32.08 -2.10
N GLU A 116 -7.25 32.18 -0.81
CA GLU A 116 -6.43 31.19 -0.10
C GLU A 116 -7.13 29.83 -0.06
N LEU A 117 -8.43 29.83 0.28
CA LEU A 117 -9.25 28.62 0.30
C LEU A 117 -9.33 27.97 -1.07
N ARG A 118 -9.46 28.78 -2.14
CA ARG A 118 -9.49 28.29 -3.51
C ARG A 118 -8.17 27.63 -3.90
N ILE A 119 -7.03 28.27 -3.62
CA ILE A 119 -5.70 27.70 -3.92
C ILE A 119 -5.54 26.33 -3.22
N PHE A 120 -5.86 26.25 -1.93
CA PHE A 120 -5.75 25.00 -1.16
C PHE A 120 -6.69 23.91 -1.69
N SER A 121 -7.93 24.27 -1.99
CA SER A 121 -8.92 23.35 -2.55
C SER A 121 -8.50 22.82 -3.92
N GLU A 122 -7.93 23.68 -4.79
CA GLU A 122 -7.40 23.27 -6.10
C GLU A 122 -6.22 22.28 -5.94
N ARG A 123 -5.26 22.56 -5.05
CA ARG A 123 -4.14 21.64 -4.78
C ARG A 123 -4.60 20.32 -4.15
N ALA A 124 -5.58 20.37 -3.25
CA ALA A 124 -6.16 19.18 -2.63
C ALA A 124 -6.95 18.34 -3.65
N ALA A 125 -7.66 18.97 -4.58
CA ALA A 125 -8.32 18.30 -5.69
C ALA A 125 -7.32 17.60 -6.62
N VAL A 126 -6.20 18.27 -6.95
CA VAL A 126 -5.10 17.66 -7.71
C VAL A 126 -4.52 16.46 -6.97
N SER A 127 -4.24 16.59 -5.67
CA SER A 127 -3.78 15.46 -4.84
C SER A 127 -4.75 14.29 -4.90
N ARG A 128 -6.06 14.55 -4.77
CA ARG A 128 -7.07 13.50 -4.82
C ARG A 128 -7.06 12.78 -6.15
N LEU A 129 -6.99 13.52 -7.26
CA LEU A 129 -6.94 12.95 -8.61
C LEU A 129 -5.70 12.07 -8.79
N LEU A 130 -4.52 12.56 -8.38
CA LEU A 130 -3.27 11.80 -8.42
C LEU A 130 -3.35 10.53 -7.57
N ASN A 131 -3.89 10.63 -6.35
CA ASN A 131 -4.03 9.50 -5.44
C ASN A 131 -4.95 8.42 -6.00
N VAL A 132 -6.11 8.80 -6.55
CA VAL A 132 -7.06 7.86 -7.17
C VAL A 132 -6.45 7.19 -8.40
N PHE A 133 -5.83 7.98 -9.28
CA PHE A 133 -5.21 7.46 -10.50
C PHE A 133 -4.05 6.51 -10.19
N TYR A 134 -3.17 6.90 -9.26
CA TYR A 134 -2.05 6.06 -8.81
C TYR A 134 -2.54 4.76 -8.18
N ALA A 135 -3.48 4.84 -7.23
CA ALA A 135 -4.04 3.65 -6.59
C ALA A 135 -4.69 2.70 -7.60
N ALA A 136 -5.43 3.24 -8.58
CA ALA A 136 -6.05 2.45 -9.64
C ALA A 136 -5.00 1.77 -10.54
N MET A 137 -3.94 2.47 -10.93
CA MET A 137 -2.86 1.90 -11.74
C MET A 137 -2.11 0.78 -11.02
N VAL A 138 -1.71 1.00 -9.77
CA VAL A 138 -0.99 -0.02 -8.98
C VAL A 138 -1.89 -1.22 -8.70
N PHE A 139 -3.16 -0.99 -8.37
CA PHE A 139 -4.12 -2.08 -8.17
C PHE A 139 -4.37 -2.89 -9.44
N TYR A 140 -4.49 -2.21 -10.59
CA TYR A 140 -4.59 -2.87 -11.89
C TYR A 140 -3.36 -3.74 -12.19
N ASN A 141 -2.16 -3.23 -11.90
CA ASN A 141 -0.92 -3.97 -12.12
C ASN A 141 -0.87 -5.26 -11.30
N ILE A 142 -1.16 -5.22 -9.99
CA ILE A 142 -1.14 -6.45 -9.16
C ILE A 142 -2.21 -7.46 -9.58
N VAL A 143 -3.37 -7.00 -10.05
CA VAL A 143 -4.41 -7.90 -10.59
C VAL A 143 -3.91 -8.61 -11.85
N ILE A 144 -3.27 -7.89 -12.78
CA ILE A 144 -2.68 -8.51 -13.98
C ILE A 144 -1.62 -9.53 -13.59
N HIS A 145 -0.70 -9.17 -12.69
CA HIS A 145 0.35 -10.09 -12.24
C HIS A 145 -0.23 -11.34 -11.59
N THR A 146 -1.30 -11.19 -10.80
CA THR A 146 -2.02 -12.31 -10.19
C THR A 146 -2.65 -13.20 -11.26
N VAL A 147 -3.35 -12.63 -12.26
CA VAL A 147 -4.07 -13.40 -13.29
C VAL A 147 -3.13 -14.05 -14.31
N SER A 148 -2.00 -13.43 -14.63
CA SER A 148 -1.02 -13.89 -15.63
C SER A 148 -0.68 -15.39 -15.57
N PRO A 149 -0.25 -15.96 -14.42
CA PRO A 149 0.05 -17.40 -14.32
C PRO A 149 -1.18 -18.31 -14.52
N LEU A 150 -2.40 -17.81 -14.34
CA LEU A 150 -3.63 -18.59 -14.52
C LEU A 150 -4.09 -18.67 -15.98
N ILE A 151 -3.51 -17.85 -16.88
CA ILE A 151 -3.92 -17.81 -18.29
C ILE A 151 -3.66 -19.15 -19.00
N PRO A 152 -2.45 -19.76 -18.94
CA PRO A 152 -2.21 -21.02 -19.66
C PRO A 152 -3.13 -22.16 -19.22
N PRO A 153 -3.34 -22.41 -17.91
CA PRO A 153 -4.34 -23.37 -17.41
C PRO A 153 -5.76 -23.15 -17.89
N ALA A 154 -6.19 -21.87 -17.93
CA ALA A 154 -7.51 -21.53 -18.42
C ALA A 154 -7.65 -21.90 -19.91
N VAL A 155 -6.63 -21.59 -20.72
CA VAL A 155 -6.60 -21.95 -22.16
C VAL A 155 -6.62 -23.47 -22.34
N ASP A 156 -5.79 -24.20 -21.59
CA ASP A 156 -5.75 -25.67 -21.67
C ASP A 156 -7.09 -26.30 -21.29
N TRP A 157 -7.78 -25.74 -20.30
CA TRP A 157 -9.12 -26.18 -19.93
C TRP A 157 -10.14 -25.96 -21.05
N PHE A 158 -10.10 -24.81 -21.74
CA PHE A 158 -10.97 -24.56 -22.90
C PHE A 158 -10.68 -25.49 -24.09
N VAL A 159 -9.42 -25.86 -24.30
CA VAL A 159 -9.00 -26.69 -25.44
C VAL A 159 -9.20 -28.18 -25.18
N SER A 160 -8.79 -28.66 -24.00
CA SER A 160 -8.72 -30.10 -23.68
C SER A 160 -9.83 -30.57 -22.72
N GLY A 161 -10.55 -29.66 -22.08
CA GLY A 161 -11.51 -29.96 -21.02
C GLY A 161 -10.87 -30.30 -19.67
N ASN A 162 -9.54 -30.44 -19.61
CA ASN A 162 -8.80 -30.73 -18.39
C ASN A 162 -8.07 -29.49 -17.91
N TRP A 163 -8.20 -29.21 -16.61
CA TRP A 163 -7.44 -28.13 -15.98
C TRP A 163 -5.98 -28.57 -15.82
N SER A 164 -5.06 -27.87 -16.49
CA SER A 164 -3.62 -28.04 -16.27
C SER A 164 -3.14 -27.16 -15.11
N ARG A 165 -2.03 -27.52 -14.48
CA ARG A 165 -1.45 -26.69 -13.41
C ARG A 165 -0.65 -25.54 -14.04
N PRO A 166 -0.72 -24.31 -13.51
CA PRO A 166 0.16 -23.23 -13.92
C PRO A 166 1.65 -23.63 -13.84
N GLU A 167 2.44 -23.29 -14.87
CA GLU A 167 3.90 -23.54 -14.86
C GLU A 167 4.66 -22.60 -13.91
N LYS A 168 4.07 -21.45 -13.56
CA LYS A 168 4.69 -20.45 -12.68
C LYS A 168 3.75 -20.06 -11.54
N ASN A 169 4.34 -19.75 -10.38
CA ASN A 169 3.65 -19.11 -9.26
C ASN A 169 3.70 -17.59 -9.39
N LEU A 170 2.83 -16.89 -8.65
CA LEU A 170 2.82 -15.43 -8.57
C LEU A 170 4.13 -14.87 -8.00
N LEU A 171 4.66 -15.57 -6.99
CA LEU A 171 5.98 -15.35 -6.42
C LEU A 171 6.66 -16.72 -6.39
N GLU A 172 7.85 -16.82 -6.97
CA GLU A 172 8.69 -18.01 -6.79
C GLU A 172 9.32 -17.90 -5.39
N VAL A 173 8.78 -18.66 -4.44
CA VAL A 173 9.19 -18.66 -3.03
C VAL A 173 9.34 -20.08 -2.52
N GLU A 174 10.31 -20.28 -1.61
CA GLU A 174 10.59 -21.58 -1.00
C GLU A 174 9.91 -21.68 0.36
N TYR A 175 8.83 -22.46 0.43
CA TYR A 175 8.28 -22.90 1.70
C TYR A 175 8.92 -24.23 2.07
N LEU A 176 10.13 -24.21 2.65
CA LEU A 176 10.99 -25.35 3.02
C LEU A 176 10.34 -26.72 3.38
N VAL A 177 9.11 -26.73 3.91
CA VAL A 177 8.40 -27.93 4.41
C VAL A 177 7.24 -28.35 3.49
N LEU A 178 6.77 -27.48 2.59
CA LEU A 178 5.66 -27.71 1.68
C LEU A 178 6.21 -28.07 0.30
N ASP A 179 5.84 -29.23 -0.22
CA ASP A 179 6.10 -29.57 -1.61
C ASP A 179 5.33 -28.57 -2.52
N PRO A 180 6.02 -27.75 -3.33
CA PRO A 180 5.37 -26.80 -4.22
C PRO A 180 4.39 -27.46 -5.21
N ASP A 181 4.58 -28.75 -5.50
CA ASP A 181 3.76 -29.52 -6.42
C ASP A 181 2.47 -30.03 -5.76
N GLU A 182 2.52 -30.43 -4.48
CA GLU A 182 1.34 -30.87 -3.74
C GLU A 182 0.49 -29.68 -3.23
N TYR A 183 1.14 -28.59 -2.82
CA TYR A 183 0.49 -27.45 -2.13
C TYR A 183 0.37 -26.19 -2.98
N TYR A 184 0.46 -26.31 -4.31
CA TYR A 184 0.44 -25.17 -5.25
C TYR A 184 -0.66 -24.14 -4.94
N THR A 185 -1.92 -24.57 -4.82
CA THR A 185 -3.06 -23.68 -4.61
C THR A 185 -2.94 -22.87 -3.32
N LEU A 186 -2.45 -23.49 -2.24
CA LEU A 186 -2.26 -22.82 -0.96
C LEU A 186 -1.15 -21.76 -1.06
N ILE A 187 -0.03 -22.12 -1.68
CA ILE A 187 1.13 -21.25 -1.90
C ILE A 187 0.71 -20.05 -2.76
N TYR A 188 -0.03 -20.30 -3.83
CA TYR A 188 -0.52 -19.27 -4.74
C TYR A 188 -1.48 -18.30 -4.03
N VAL A 189 -2.46 -18.80 -3.28
CA VAL A 189 -3.43 -17.97 -2.54
C VAL A 189 -2.73 -17.12 -1.48
N HIS A 190 -1.79 -17.71 -0.73
CA HIS A 190 -1.00 -16.96 0.25
C HIS A 190 -0.13 -15.90 -0.41
N GLY A 191 0.55 -16.23 -1.52
CA GLY A 191 1.33 -15.27 -2.31
C GLY A 191 0.49 -14.12 -2.88
N ALA A 192 -0.73 -14.41 -3.36
CA ALA A 192 -1.66 -13.39 -3.81
C ALA A 192 -2.08 -12.47 -2.66
N GLN A 193 -2.52 -13.04 -1.54
CA GLN A 193 -2.88 -12.28 -0.34
C GLN A 193 -1.74 -11.36 0.10
N ALA A 194 -0.51 -11.90 0.15
CA ALA A 194 0.69 -11.16 0.48
C ALA A 194 0.96 -10.01 -0.49
N GLY A 195 0.90 -10.27 -1.80
CA GLY A 195 1.10 -9.25 -2.84
C GLY A 195 0.09 -8.11 -2.72
N PHE A 196 -1.19 -8.41 -2.51
CA PHE A 196 -2.21 -7.39 -2.26
C PHE A 196 -1.95 -6.58 -1.00
N LEU A 197 -1.47 -7.21 0.08
CA LEU A 197 -1.13 -6.51 1.32
C LEU A 197 0.06 -5.55 1.12
N VAL A 198 1.14 -6.02 0.47
CA VAL A 198 2.33 -5.23 0.15
C VAL A 198 1.96 -4.00 -0.68
N VAL A 199 1.17 -4.21 -1.74
CA VAL A 199 0.66 -3.13 -2.60
C VAL A 199 -0.21 -2.15 -1.81
N PHE A 200 -1.06 -2.64 -0.91
CA PHE A 200 -1.90 -1.79 -0.09
C PHE A 200 -1.09 -0.86 0.84
N VAL A 201 -0.01 -1.38 1.44
CA VAL A 201 0.93 -0.59 2.26
C VAL A 201 1.61 0.50 1.44
N ILE A 202 2.09 0.16 0.24
CA ILE A 202 2.74 1.10 -0.69
C ILE A 202 1.77 2.22 -1.09
N ILE A 203 0.57 1.87 -1.54
CA ILE A 203 -0.47 2.84 -1.92
C ILE A 203 -0.77 3.78 -0.75
N THR A 204 -0.89 3.26 0.47
CA THR A 204 -1.15 4.07 1.67
C THR A 204 -0.04 5.09 1.90
N CYS A 205 1.22 4.68 1.80
CA CYS A 205 2.36 5.56 2.00
C CYS A 205 2.48 6.63 0.90
N ASP A 206 2.41 6.22 -0.36
CA ASP A 206 2.65 7.11 -1.50
C ASP A 206 1.54 8.13 -1.64
N THR A 207 0.28 7.73 -1.46
CA THR A 207 -0.86 8.66 -1.50
C THR A 207 -0.77 9.70 -0.39
N PHE A 208 -0.26 9.34 0.79
CA PHE A 208 0.00 10.31 1.87
C PHE A 208 1.12 11.27 1.52
N PHE A 209 2.22 10.76 0.96
CA PHE A 209 3.33 11.61 0.52
C PHE A 209 2.91 12.59 -0.57
N MET A 210 2.12 12.14 -1.56
CA MET A 210 1.53 12.99 -2.59
C MET A 210 0.65 14.08 -1.96
N THR A 211 -0.18 13.75 -0.98
CA THR A 211 -1.01 14.73 -0.26
C THR A 211 -0.19 15.78 0.48
N ILE A 212 0.85 15.39 1.22
CA ILE A 212 1.75 16.34 1.90
C ILE A 212 2.46 17.23 0.88
N THR A 213 2.89 16.66 -0.24
CA THR A 213 3.60 17.39 -1.30
C THR A 213 2.69 18.45 -1.90
N GLN A 214 1.45 18.08 -2.25
CA GLN A 214 0.48 19.03 -2.79
C GLN A 214 0.05 20.09 -1.78
N HIS A 215 -0.10 19.74 -0.50
CA HIS A 215 -0.34 20.68 0.59
C HIS A 215 0.82 21.69 0.70
N SER A 216 2.06 21.21 0.70
CA SER A 216 3.26 22.06 0.76
C SER A 216 3.34 23.00 -0.45
N CYS A 217 3.03 22.52 -1.65
CA CYS A 217 2.94 23.39 -2.83
C CYS A 217 1.85 24.46 -2.69
N GLY A 218 0.71 24.14 -2.07
CA GLY A 218 -0.33 25.12 -1.75
C GLY A 218 0.15 26.20 -0.79
N MET A 219 0.87 25.80 0.27
CA MET A 219 1.51 26.75 1.20
C MET A 219 2.48 27.69 0.48
N PHE A 220 3.34 27.17 -0.39
CA PHE A 220 4.30 27.99 -1.14
C PHE A 220 3.63 28.95 -2.12
N MET A 221 2.54 28.54 -2.77
CA MET A 221 1.77 29.39 -3.68
C MET A 221 1.02 30.51 -2.96
N LEU A 222 0.66 30.29 -1.69
CA LEU A 222 0.01 31.29 -0.86
C LEU A 222 1.03 32.33 -0.35
N LEU A 223 2.22 31.90 0.04
CA LEU A 223 3.23 32.73 0.70
C LEU A 223 4.24 33.40 -0.26
N GLY A 224 4.45 32.86 -1.46
CA GLY A 224 5.42 33.33 -2.45
C GLY A 224 4.79 34.13 -3.56
#